data_AF-Q6KZF8-F1
#
_entry.id   AF-Q6KZF8-F1
#
_cell.length_a   1.000
_cell.length_b   1.000
_cell.length_c   1.000
_cell.angle_alpha   90.00
_cell.angle_beta   90.00
_cell.angle_gamma   90.00
#
_symmetry.space_group_name_H-M   'P 1'
#
loop_
_entity.id
_entity.type
_entity.pdbx_description
1 polymer ?
#
loop_
_entity_poly.entity_id
_entity_poly.type
_entity_poly.pdbx_seq_one_letter_code
_entity_poly.pdbx_strand_id
1 'polypeptide(L)'
;MDTIDPIINQLNNKNTGKFYWSVTVLATIGGFLFGYDTSNIGTDLEFIPFYSSHLNPFITGYLVSGASLGAAVGALIAAVLTDRYGRKYLLIADALIYSIGAILSGLSIDIIMLIISRTFI
;
A
#
# COMPACT_ATOMS: atom_id res chain seq x y z
N MET A 1 -3.65 25.43 33.60
CA MET A 1 -4.26 24.10 33.44
C MET A 1 -5.73 24.25 33.05
N ASP A 2 -6.49 25.05 33.79
CA ASP A 2 -7.97 25.16 33.71
C ASP A 2 -8.59 25.65 32.38
N THR A 3 -7.81 26.25 31.48
CA THR A 3 -8.31 26.75 30.18
C THR A 3 -8.38 25.68 29.09
N ILE A 4 -7.69 24.55 29.26
CA ILE A 4 -7.59 23.48 28.26
C ILE A 4 -8.66 22.40 28.49
N ASP A 5 -9.07 22.20 29.74
CA ASP A 5 -10.09 21.24 30.16
C ASP A 5 -11.43 21.36 29.41
N PRO A 6 -11.98 22.56 29.11
CA PRO A 6 -13.21 22.66 28.32
C PRO A 6 -13.02 22.23 26.86
N ILE A 7 -11.83 22.44 26.28
CA ILE A 7 -11.51 22.02 24.91
C ILE A 7 -11.38 20.49 24.86
N ILE A 8 -10.71 19.89 25.84
CA ILE A 8 -10.56 18.43 25.96
C ILE A 8 -11.94 17.77 26.12
N ASN A 9 -12.80 18.32 26.96
CA ASN A 9 -14.17 17.81 27.13
C ASN A 9 -15.00 17.96 25.85
N GLN A 10 -14.85 19.02 25.06
CA GLN A 10 -15.50 19.14 23.76
C GLN A 10 -14.99 18.13 22.72
N LEU A 11 -13.70 17.78 22.75
CA LEU A 11 -13.13 16.76 21.87
C LEU A 11 -13.57 15.34 22.29
N ASN A 12 -13.57 15.03 23.58
CA ASN A 12 -14.00 13.73 24.10
C ASN A 12 -15.50 13.49 23.93
N ASN A 13 -16.32 14.54 24.01
CA ASN A 13 -17.77 14.43 23.91
C ASN A 13 -18.28 14.58 22.46
N LYS A 14 -17.38 14.73 21.47
CA LYS A 14 -17.73 14.63 20.05
C LYS A 14 -18.06 13.18 19.74
N ASN A 15 -19.36 12.91 19.55
CA ASN A 15 -19.85 11.61 19.16
C ASN A 15 -19.20 11.18 17.83
N THR A 16 -18.34 10.15 17.87
CA THR A 16 -17.77 9.51 16.68
C THR A 16 -18.88 8.73 15.97
N GLY A 17 -19.73 9.45 15.26
CA GLY A 17 -20.85 8.87 14.52
C GLY A 17 -20.40 7.90 13.43
N LYS A 18 -21.38 7.19 12.84
CA LYS A 18 -21.17 6.16 11.79
C LYS A 18 -20.23 6.61 10.66
N PHE A 19 -20.28 7.89 10.30
CA PHE A 19 -19.41 8.47 9.27
C PHE A 19 -17.91 8.34 9.59
N TYR A 20 -17.48 8.64 10.82
CA TYR A 20 -16.06 8.53 11.21
C TYR A 20 -15.58 7.10 11.15
N TRP A 21 -16.40 6.14 11.60
CA TRP A 21 -16.11 4.72 11.48
C TRP A 21 -15.97 4.27 10.03
N SER A 22 -16.87 4.71 9.14
CA SER A 22 -16.75 4.39 7.72
C SER A 22 -15.45 4.91 7.10
N VAL A 23 -15.05 6.15 7.43
CA VAL A 23 -13.80 6.73 6.94
C VAL A 23 -12.59 5.98 7.49
N THR A 24 -12.60 5.62 8.78
CA THR A 24 -11.52 4.82 9.39
C THR A 24 -11.39 3.46 8.72
N VAL A 25 -12.50 2.74 8.52
CA VAL A 25 -12.50 1.43 7.85
C VAL A 25 -11.92 1.57 6.43
N LEU A 26 -12.40 2.54 5.66
CA LEU A 26 -11.90 2.79 4.31
C LEU A 26 -10.40 3.12 4.30
N ALA A 27 -9.92 3.92 5.25
CA ALA A 27 -8.49 4.23 5.37
C ALA A 27 -7.67 2.98 5.75
N THR A 28 -8.17 2.13 6.65
CA THR A 28 -7.47 0.91 7.07
C THR A 28 -7.45 -0.18 5.99
N ILE A 29 -8.39 -0.18 5.04
CA ILE A 29 -8.39 -1.10 3.91
C ILE A 29 -7.12 -0.93 3.07
N GLY A 30 -6.60 0.30 2.92
CA GLY A 30 -5.32 0.53 2.25
C GLY A 30 -4.16 -0.19 2.93
N GLY A 31 -4.05 -0.08 4.26
CA GLY A 31 -3.04 -0.81 5.03
C GLY A 31 -3.23 -2.32 4.99
N PHE A 32 -4.48 -2.80 4.96
CA PHE A 32 -4.80 -4.22 4.79
C PHE A 32 -4.34 -4.74 3.43
N LEU A 33 -4.61 -4.01 2.34
CA LEU A 33 -4.19 -4.36 0.98
C LEU A 33 -2.67 -4.47 0.88
N PHE A 34 -1.94 -3.50 1.42
CA PHE A 34 -0.46 -3.55 1.48
C PHE A 34 0.07 -4.80 2.20
N GLY A 35 -0.54 -5.15 3.35
CA GLY A 35 -0.20 -6.38 4.07
C GLY A 35 -0.55 -7.65 3.31
N TYR A 36 -1.68 -7.67 2.61
CA TYR A 36 -2.08 -8.77 1.74
C TYR A 36 -1.08 -9.00 0.60
N ASP A 37 -0.61 -7.95 -0.07
CA ASP A 37 0.38 -8.10 -1.15
C ASP A 37 1.72 -8.64 -0.68
N THR A 38 2.18 -8.16 0.47
CA THR A 38 3.43 -8.66 1.06
C THR A 38 3.32 -10.14 1.43
N SER A 39 2.11 -10.61 1.78
CA SER A 39 1.87 -12.02 2.10
C SER A 39 1.67 -12.89 0.85
N ASN A 40 1.03 -12.36 -0.21
CA ASN A 40 0.71 -13.16 -1.41
C ASN A 40 1.96 -13.65 -2.14
N ILE A 41 3.03 -12.82 -2.18
CA ILE A 41 4.20 -13.13 -2.99
C ILE A 41 4.90 -14.39 -2.47
N GLY A 42 4.88 -14.58 -1.15
CA GLY A 42 5.49 -15.74 -0.50
C GLY A 42 4.87 -17.06 -0.96
N THR A 43 3.54 -17.11 -1.13
CA THR A 43 2.86 -18.31 -1.64
C THR A 43 2.96 -18.42 -3.15
N ASP A 44 2.90 -17.30 -3.87
CA ASP A 44 2.81 -17.30 -5.32
C ASP A 44 4.16 -17.63 -5.99
N LEU A 45 5.28 -17.33 -5.33
CA LEU A 45 6.64 -17.64 -5.81
C LEU A 45 6.79 -19.09 -6.30
N GLU A 46 6.20 -20.05 -5.58
CA GLU A 46 6.30 -21.48 -5.91
C GLU A 46 5.48 -21.88 -7.15
N PHE A 47 4.47 -21.09 -7.51
CA PHE A 47 3.56 -21.36 -8.62
C PHE A 47 3.90 -20.59 -9.90
N ILE A 48 4.89 -19.68 -9.86
CA ILE A 48 5.34 -18.96 -11.05
C ILE A 48 5.93 -19.96 -12.06
N PRO A 49 5.41 -20.07 -13.30
CA PRO A 49 5.87 -21.06 -14.28
C PRO A 49 7.37 -21.00 -14.60
N PHE A 50 7.97 -19.82 -14.46
CA PHE A 50 9.41 -19.57 -14.67
C PHE A 50 10.28 -19.97 -13.45
N TYR A 51 9.68 -20.31 -12.32
CA TYR A 51 10.39 -20.72 -11.10
C TYR A 51 11.04 -22.09 -11.26
N SER A 52 10.44 -22.97 -12.08
CA SER A 52 10.96 -24.32 -12.38
C SER A 52 12.33 -24.30 -13.07
N SER A 53 12.69 -23.20 -13.72
CA SER A 53 14.01 -22.95 -14.31
C SER A 53 14.92 -22.17 -13.37
N HIS A 54 15.20 -22.69 -12.17
CA HIS A 54 16.22 -22.19 -11.22
C HIS A 54 16.41 -20.65 -11.24
N LEU A 55 15.38 -19.90 -10.81
CA LEU A 55 15.50 -18.46 -10.70
C LEU A 55 16.68 -18.10 -9.79
N ASN A 56 17.52 -17.18 -10.27
CA ASN A 56 18.66 -16.68 -9.50
C ASN A 56 18.17 -16.17 -8.14
N PRO A 57 18.81 -16.52 -7.00
CA PRO A 57 18.44 -16.05 -5.67
C PRO A 57 18.31 -14.51 -5.56
N PHE A 58 19.05 -13.79 -6.40
CA PHE A 58 18.93 -12.34 -6.50
C PHE A 58 17.56 -11.89 -7.04
N ILE A 59 17.04 -12.59 -8.04
CA ILE A 59 15.75 -12.27 -8.67
C ILE A 59 14.59 -12.58 -7.73
N THR A 60 14.64 -13.72 -7.03
CA THR A 60 13.61 -14.06 -6.03
C THR A 60 13.62 -13.08 -4.87
N GLY A 61 14.80 -12.69 -4.39
CA GLY A 61 14.95 -11.63 -3.38
C GLY A 61 14.38 -10.29 -3.86
N TYR A 62 14.59 -9.93 -5.13
CA TYR A 62 14.00 -8.72 -5.70
C TYR A 62 12.47 -8.82 -5.81
N LEU A 63 11.91 -9.96 -6.21
CA LEU A 63 10.46 -10.14 -6.30
C LEU A 63 9.76 -9.94 -4.94
N VAL A 64 10.39 -10.40 -3.86
CA VAL A 64 9.87 -10.21 -2.49
C VAL A 64 10.05 -8.77 -1.99
N SER A 65 11.19 -8.13 -2.29
CA SER A 65 11.55 -6.81 -1.74
C SER A 65 11.20 -5.62 -2.64
N GLY A 66 10.91 -5.85 -3.92
CA GLY A 66 10.69 -4.81 -4.93
C GLY A 66 9.51 -3.90 -4.62
N ALA A 67 8.41 -4.46 -4.10
CA ALA A 67 7.26 -3.69 -3.64
C ALA A 67 7.62 -2.77 -2.46
N SER A 68 8.44 -3.26 -1.52
CA SER A 68 8.92 -2.43 -0.41
C SER A 68 9.82 -1.29 -0.89
N LEU A 69 10.63 -1.53 -1.93
CA LEU A 69 11.50 -0.52 -2.52
C LEU A 69 10.68 0.57 -3.25
N GLY A 70 9.67 0.16 -4.03
CA GLY A 70 8.69 1.06 -4.65
C GLY A 70 7.95 1.90 -3.62
N ALA A 71 7.41 1.25 -2.58
CA ALA A 71 6.70 1.91 -1.48
C ALA A 71 7.59 2.91 -0.72
N ALA A 72 8.88 2.60 -0.50
CA ALA A 72 9.80 3.53 0.15
C ALA A 72 9.99 4.83 -0.67
N VAL A 73 10.19 4.70 -1.98
CA VAL A 73 10.30 5.85 -2.89
C VAL A 73 8.96 6.60 -2.95
N GLY A 74 7.85 5.88 -3.05
CA GLY A 74 6.50 6.42 -3.05
C GLY A 74 6.19 7.23 -1.78
N ALA A 75 6.58 6.73 -0.60
CA ALA A 75 6.37 7.39 0.68
C ALA A 75 7.10 8.73 0.78
N LEU A 76 8.34 8.82 0.25
CA LEU A 76 9.09 10.07 0.22
C LEU A 76 8.40 11.14 -0.63
N ILE A 77 7.86 10.75 -1.78
CA ILE A 77 7.11 11.65 -2.67
C ILE A 77 5.75 12.01 -2.05
N ALA A 78 5.03 11.02 -1.55
CA ALA A 78 3.73 11.17 -0.93
C ALA A 78 3.76 12.09 0.29
N ALA A 79 4.85 12.12 1.07
CA ALA A 79 5.00 13.01 2.20
C ALA A 79 4.79 14.49 1.80
N VAL A 80 5.49 14.96 0.77
CA VAL A 80 5.37 16.34 0.28
C VAL A 80 4.02 16.60 -0.40
N LEU A 81 3.53 15.63 -1.16
CA LEU A 81 2.24 15.75 -1.84
C LEU A 81 1.05 15.77 -0.85
N THR A 82 1.18 15.09 0.29
CA THR A 82 0.13 15.03 1.34
C THR A 82 -0.12 16.42 1.89
N ASP A 83 0.95 17.15 2.17
CA ASP A 83 0.86 18.49 2.77
C ASP A 83 0.24 19.50 1.80
N ARG A 84 0.46 19.31 0.48
CA ARG A 84 -0.04 20.22 -0.56
C ARG A 84 -1.48 19.94 -0.99
N TYR A 85 -1.84 18.67 -1.19
CA TYR A 85 -3.12 18.28 -1.79
C TYR A 85 -4.09 17.67 -0.78
N GLY A 86 -3.63 17.31 0.42
CA GLY A 86 -4.42 16.67 1.46
C GLY A 86 -4.50 15.15 1.35
N ARG A 87 -4.67 14.50 2.51
CA ARG A 87 -4.62 13.03 2.67
C ARG A 87 -5.62 12.26 1.82
N LYS A 88 -6.84 12.77 1.65
CA LYS A 88 -7.93 12.08 0.92
C LYS A 88 -7.54 11.78 -0.53
N TYR A 89 -7.03 12.79 -1.24
CA TYR A 89 -6.68 12.62 -2.65
C TYR A 89 -5.48 11.69 -2.84
N LEU A 90 -4.57 11.69 -1.87
CA LEU A 90 -3.43 10.80 -1.88
C LEU A 90 -3.81 9.35 -1.63
N LEU A 91 -4.72 9.07 -0.70
CA LEU A 91 -5.26 7.72 -0.50
C LEU A 91 -5.98 7.20 -1.76
N ILE A 92 -6.66 8.06 -2.51
CA ILE A 92 -7.30 7.67 -3.78
C ILE A 92 -6.24 7.40 -4.86
N ALA A 93 -5.22 8.25 -4.95
CA ALA A 93 -4.13 8.06 -5.91
C ALA A 93 -3.34 6.78 -5.61
N ASP A 94 -3.04 6.51 -4.35
CA ASP A 94 -2.41 5.30 -3.85
C ASP A 94 -3.21 4.05 -4.24
N ALA A 95 -4.52 4.05 -3.97
CA ALA A 95 -5.40 2.95 -4.37
C ALA A 95 -5.42 2.72 -5.90
N LEU A 96 -5.32 3.78 -6.72
CA LEU A 96 -5.24 3.66 -8.18
C LEU A 96 -3.90 3.06 -8.63
N ILE A 97 -2.78 3.54 -8.08
CA ILE A 97 -1.43 3.03 -8.40
C ILE A 97 -1.36 1.54 -8.05
N TYR A 98 -1.78 1.18 -6.84
CA TYR A 98 -1.82 -0.19 -6.37
C TYR A 98 -2.72 -1.08 -7.25
N SER A 99 -3.90 -0.59 -7.65
CA SER A 99 -4.80 -1.33 -8.55
C SER A 99 -4.16 -1.59 -9.93
N ILE A 100 -3.46 -0.59 -10.48
CA ILE A 100 -2.77 -0.73 -11.77
C ILE A 100 -1.62 -1.74 -11.65
N GLY A 101 -0.81 -1.65 -10.58
CA GLY A 101 0.29 -2.59 -10.31
C GLY A 101 -0.20 -4.03 -10.11
N ALA A 102 -1.34 -4.22 -9.44
CA ALA A 102 -1.95 -5.53 -9.25
C ALA A 102 -2.39 -6.16 -10.58
N ILE A 103 -3.04 -5.38 -11.44
CA ILE A 103 -3.46 -5.83 -12.78
C ILE A 103 -2.23 -6.17 -13.64
N LEU A 104 -1.20 -5.33 -13.64
CA LEU A 104 0.04 -5.60 -14.36
C LEU A 104 0.74 -6.87 -13.86
N SER A 105 0.72 -7.14 -12.55
CA SER A 105 1.29 -8.36 -11.97
C SER A 105 0.49 -9.59 -12.37
N GLY A 106 -0.85 -9.53 -12.35
CA GLY A 106 -1.72 -10.63 -12.76
C GLY A 106 -1.68 -10.93 -14.27
N LEU A 107 -1.37 -9.94 -15.10
CA LEU A 107 -1.22 -10.08 -16.56
C LEU A 107 0.24 -10.27 -17.00
N SER A 108 1.16 -10.48 -16.07
CA SER A 108 2.58 -10.61 -16.41
C SER A 108 2.85 -11.88 -17.22
N ILE A 109 3.51 -11.73 -18.37
CA ILE A 109 3.86 -12.82 -19.28
C ILE A 109 5.34 -13.22 -19.10
N ASP A 110 6.19 -12.28 -18.68
CA ASP A 110 7.62 -12.48 -18.51
C ASP A 110 8.10 -12.00 -17.13
N ILE A 111 9.24 -12.53 -16.67
CA ILE A 111 9.86 -12.19 -15.38
C ILE A 111 10.13 -10.67 -15.24
N ILE A 112 10.51 -10.01 -16.33
CA ILE A 112 10.82 -8.57 -16.33
C ILE A 112 9.56 -7.75 -16.09
N MET A 113 8.44 -8.16 -16.72
CA MET A 113 7.15 -7.50 -16.52
C MET A 113 6.69 -7.64 -15.07
N LEU A 114 6.88 -8.82 -14.48
CA LEU A 114 6.56 -9.07 -13.07
C LEU A 114 7.44 -8.24 -12.11
N ILE A 115 8.74 -8.10 -12.40
CA ILE A 115 9.67 -7.25 -11.62
C ILE A 115 9.25 -5.79 -11.65
N ILE A 116 8.88 -5.28 -12.83
CA ILE A 116 8.43 -3.89 -13.01
C ILE A 116 7.10 -3.68 -12.30
N SER A 117 6.14 -4.60 -12.47
CA SER A 117 4.82 -4.48 -11.84
C SER A 117 4.93 -4.51 -10.32
N ARG A 118 5.83 -5.34 -9.76
CA ARG A 118 6.12 -5.39 -8.32
C ARG A 118 6.71 -4.10 -7.77
N THR A 119 7.49 -3.36 -8.56
CA THR A 119 8.05 -2.07 -8.11
C THR A 119 7.01 -0.94 -8.17
N PHE A 120 5.95 -1.12 -8.96
CA PHE A 120 4.86 -0.15 -9.12
C PHE A 120 3.72 -0.32 -8.10
N ILE A 121 3.57 -1.52 -7.54
CA ILE A 121 2.60 -1.85 -6.48
C ILE A 121 3.08 -1.32 -5.13
#